data_AF-A0A844MNE5-F1
#
_entry.id   AF-A0A844MNE5-F1
#
_cell.length_a   1.000
_cell.length_b   1.000
_cell.length_c   1.000
_cell.angle_alpha   90.00
_cell.angle_beta   90.00
_cell.angle_gamma   90.00
#
_symmetry.space_group_name_H-M   'P 1'
#
loop_
_entity.id
_entity.type
_entity.pdbx_description
1 polymer ?
#
loop_
_entity_poly.entity_id
_entity_poly.type
_entity_poly.pdbx_seq_one_letter_code
_entity_poly.pdbx_strand_id
1 'polypeptide(L)'
;MRFRQFFPQIFFGITLALCLSFGLHACQSVKSPQIPVAVQPEETTVSQTQPQIVSQPSLPPETAAIVKSAGSEGLFNPKRGDVRLLAISDLNSAYGSTDYDPEVDKGMALIPFWQPDLVLCGGDMVAGQKASLSEKQIRAMWAAFDDHITAPLRRSKLPFGFTIGNHDASSSLGAKGNFIYQKERDLATEYWNNPKHDPGVQFVDRFEFPFYYTFEYKDIFFLVWDGSSSRIPKEKLEWVEKTLASSKAQAAKMRVLLGHLPLYGIAVGRNTPGNVMDDADGLRTMLERYKVHTYLSGHQHAYYPGHRGNLQLLHLGLLGSGPRPLIDSSPRRLKSLTVIDINFNSPELTTYTTYDIQTLKVLQYEQFPRFLAGHNGIVLRRDVELNELTSEEKSFCVNRLGSKLCGA
;
A
#
# COMPACT_ATOMS: atom_id res chain seq x y z
N MET A 1 5.79 -56.60 36.03
CA MET A 1 5.07 -56.70 37.33
C MET A 1 4.53 -55.31 37.64
N ARG A 2 3.23 -55.01 37.45
CA ARG A 2 2.13 -55.15 38.46
C ARG A 2 2.46 -54.29 39.71
N PHE A 3 1.77 -53.19 40.05
CA PHE A 3 0.33 -53.09 40.33
C PHE A 3 -0.17 -51.62 40.48
N ARG A 4 -1.40 -51.36 39.95
CA ARG A 4 -2.58 -50.59 40.45
C ARG A 4 -2.40 -49.28 41.26
N GLN A 5 -3.00 -48.13 40.89
CA GLN A 5 -4.43 -47.72 40.83
C GLN A 5 -5.30 -48.04 42.07
N PHE A 6 -5.76 -47.01 42.79
CA PHE A 6 -7.08 -46.98 43.45
C PHE A 6 -7.58 -45.52 43.69
N PHE A 7 -8.78 -45.25 43.15
CA PHE A 7 -9.79 -44.19 43.39
C PHE A 7 -10.44 -44.31 44.80
N PRO A 8 -11.61 -43.70 45.18
CA PRO A 8 -12.35 -42.46 44.82
C PRO A 8 -12.93 -41.70 46.07
N GLN A 9 -13.75 -40.65 45.87
CA GLN A 9 -15.03 -40.27 46.55
C GLN A 9 -15.20 -38.73 46.58
N ILE A 10 -16.07 -38.10 45.79
CA ILE A 10 -17.55 -37.92 45.92
C ILE A 10 -17.98 -37.37 47.28
N PHE A 11 -18.46 -36.12 47.30
CA PHE A 11 -19.63 -35.72 48.09
C PHE A 11 -20.46 -34.63 47.40
N PHE A 12 -21.77 -34.91 47.33
CA PHE A 12 -22.88 -34.06 46.89
C PHE A 12 -23.25 -33.06 48.01
N GLY A 13 -23.80 -31.90 47.64
CA GLY A 13 -24.40 -30.96 48.59
C GLY A 13 -25.28 -29.92 47.92
N ILE A 14 -26.57 -30.26 47.76
CA ILE A 14 -27.67 -29.36 47.38
C ILE A 14 -28.19 -28.70 48.67
N THR A 15 -28.37 -27.37 48.69
CA THR A 15 -29.40 -26.74 49.54
C THR A 15 -29.97 -25.49 48.87
N LEU A 16 -31.28 -25.55 48.68
CA LEU A 16 -32.23 -24.52 48.27
C LEU A 16 -32.66 -23.72 49.51
N ALA A 17 -32.82 -22.39 49.41
CA ALA A 17 -33.70 -21.64 50.31
C ALA A 17 -34.21 -20.37 49.63
N LEU A 18 -35.52 -20.38 49.32
CA LEU A 18 -36.36 -19.22 49.04
C LEU A 18 -36.50 -18.35 50.30
N CYS A 19 -36.69 -17.04 50.11
CA CYS A 19 -37.70 -16.28 50.84
C CYS A 19 -38.20 -15.10 50.00
N LEU A 20 -39.49 -15.15 49.64
CA LEU A 20 -40.32 -14.04 49.19
C LEU A 20 -40.69 -13.14 50.37
N SER A 21 -40.87 -11.84 50.13
CA SER A 21 -42.04 -11.13 50.66
C SER A 21 -42.42 -9.91 49.82
N PHE A 22 -43.70 -9.90 49.45
CA PHE A 22 -44.48 -8.92 48.69
C PHE A 22 -44.95 -7.71 49.51
N GLY A 23 -45.37 -6.65 48.79
CA GLY A 23 -46.37 -5.65 49.17
C GLY A 23 -46.14 -4.35 48.39
N LEU A 24 -46.79 -4.05 47.24
CA LEU A 24 -48.18 -3.58 47.02
C LEU A 24 -48.56 -2.46 48.03
N HIS A 25 -49.12 -1.30 47.69
CA HIS A 25 -49.82 -0.78 46.51
C HIS A 25 -50.04 0.73 46.76
N ALA A 26 -50.11 1.57 45.71
CA ALA A 26 -51.21 2.52 45.48
C ALA A 26 -50.93 3.47 44.30
N CYS A 27 -51.84 3.42 43.34
CA CYS A 27 -52.00 4.33 42.21
C CYS A 27 -52.37 5.75 42.65
N GLN A 28 -51.86 6.76 41.93
CA GLN A 28 -52.67 7.90 41.49
C GLN A 28 -52.27 8.33 40.08
N SER A 29 -53.30 8.67 39.30
CA SER A 29 -53.29 9.08 37.90
C SER A 29 -52.95 10.57 37.74
N VAL A 30 -53.05 11.08 36.50
CA VAL A 30 -53.07 12.50 36.05
C VAL A 30 -51.67 12.96 35.56
N LYS A 31 -51.41 13.48 34.34
CA LYS A 31 -52.20 14.04 33.22
C LYS A 31 -51.34 13.99 31.93
N SER A 32 -51.96 13.78 30.77
CA SER A 32 -51.35 13.99 29.45
C SER A 32 -50.98 15.47 29.23
N PRO A 33 -49.83 15.80 28.60
CA PRO A 33 -49.56 17.16 28.16
C PRO A 33 -50.39 17.49 26.91
N GLN A 34 -51.11 18.61 26.98
CA GLN A 34 -51.86 19.22 25.89
C GLN A 34 -50.94 19.72 24.77
N ILE A 35 -51.46 19.57 23.55
CA ILE A 35 -51.02 20.22 22.32
C ILE A 35 -51.18 21.75 22.48
N PRO A 36 -50.13 22.58 22.22
CA PRO A 36 -50.32 24.01 22.06
C PRO A 36 -50.95 24.33 20.70
N VAL A 37 -52.07 25.05 20.73
CA VAL A 37 -52.72 25.66 19.58
C VAL A 37 -51.96 26.92 19.15
N ALA A 38 -51.76 27.02 17.83
CA ALA A 38 -51.42 28.14 16.97
C ALA A 38 -51.17 29.53 17.61
N VAL A 39 -49.93 30.01 17.43
CA VAL A 39 -49.64 31.44 17.28
C VAL A 39 -49.43 31.68 15.78
N GLN A 40 -50.10 32.70 15.24
CA GLN A 40 -50.03 33.10 13.84
C GLN A 40 -48.59 33.50 13.45
N PRO A 41 -48.11 33.13 12.25
CA PRO A 41 -46.84 33.63 11.76
C PRO A 41 -46.98 35.07 11.26
N GLU A 42 -46.18 35.98 11.82
CA GLU A 42 -45.84 37.24 11.16
C GLU A 42 -45.04 36.94 9.89
N GLU A 43 -45.53 37.47 8.77
CA GLU A 43 -44.87 37.44 7.47
C GLU A 43 -43.47 38.05 7.56
N THR A 44 -42.45 37.19 7.59
CA THR A 44 -41.08 37.58 7.24
C THR A 44 -40.76 36.95 5.89
N THR A 45 -40.65 37.83 4.91
CA THR A 45 -40.34 37.58 3.51
C THR A 45 -39.15 36.64 3.37
N VAL A 46 -39.40 35.41 2.90
CA VAL A 46 -38.35 34.46 2.53
C VAL A 46 -37.63 35.00 1.30
N SER A 47 -36.49 35.65 1.52
CA SER A 47 -35.51 35.87 0.46
C SER A 47 -34.97 34.50 0.05
N GLN A 48 -35.21 34.12 -1.20
CA GLN A 48 -34.67 32.92 -1.81
C GLN A 48 -33.14 33.02 -1.83
N THR A 49 -32.47 32.45 -0.83
CA THR A 49 -31.04 32.18 -0.91
C THR A 49 -30.81 31.14 -2.00
N GLN A 50 -30.27 31.62 -3.13
CA GLN A 50 -29.67 30.80 -4.18
C GLN A 50 -28.75 29.72 -3.58
N PRO A 51 -28.69 28.52 -4.17
CA PRO A 51 -27.71 27.52 -3.77
C PRO A 51 -26.31 28.12 -3.88
N GLN A 52 -25.57 28.14 -2.76
CA GLN A 52 -24.15 28.45 -2.78
C GLN A 52 -23.44 27.41 -3.64
N ILE A 53 -22.99 27.84 -4.82
CA ILE A 53 -22.04 27.09 -5.64
C ILE A 53 -20.74 27.05 -4.82
N VAL A 54 -20.49 25.94 -4.15
CA VAL A 54 -19.15 25.64 -3.65
C VAL A 54 -18.29 25.45 -4.90
N SER A 55 -17.53 26.48 -5.26
CA SER A 55 -16.61 26.42 -6.39
C SER A 55 -15.61 25.31 -6.10
N GLN A 56 -15.68 24.21 -6.84
CA GLN A 56 -14.54 23.30 -6.88
C GLN A 56 -13.32 24.13 -7.30
N PRO A 57 -12.19 24.05 -6.56
CA PRO A 57 -11.01 24.77 -6.97
C PRO A 57 -10.68 24.36 -8.41
N SER A 58 -10.63 25.34 -9.30
CA SER A 58 -10.21 25.13 -10.68
C SER A 58 -8.84 24.45 -10.67
N LEU A 59 -8.68 23.38 -11.45
CA LEU A 59 -7.39 22.69 -11.58
C LEU A 59 -6.28 23.68 -11.95
N PRO A 60 -5.04 23.47 -11.45
CA PRO A 60 -3.89 24.23 -11.94
C PRO A 60 -3.81 24.19 -13.47
N PRO A 61 -3.35 25.27 -14.14
CA PRO A 61 -3.37 25.34 -15.61
C PRO A 61 -2.67 24.16 -16.31
N GLU A 62 -1.56 23.69 -15.75
CA GLU A 62 -0.83 22.52 -16.24
C GLU A 62 -1.66 21.24 -16.11
N THR A 63 -2.23 20.97 -14.92
CA THR A 63 -3.14 19.85 -14.69
C THR A 63 -4.32 19.88 -15.67
N ALA A 64 -4.95 21.04 -15.85
CA ALA A 64 -6.07 21.22 -16.78
C ALA A 64 -5.67 20.93 -18.23
N ALA A 65 -4.47 21.35 -18.66
CA ALA A 65 -3.94 21.06 -19.98
C ALA A 65 -3.70 19.56 -20.20
N ILE A 66 -3.13 18.86 -19.22
CA ILE A 66 -2.93 17.41 -19.30
C ILE A 66 -4.27 16.67 -19.34
N VAL A 67 -5.24 17.03 -18.49
CA VAL A 67 -6.59 16.44 -18.49
C VAL A 67 -7.27 16.64 -19.84
N LYS A 68 -7.16 17.84 -20.44
CA LYS A 68 -7.70 18.13 -21.78
C LYS A 68 -7.03 17.30 -22.89
N SER A 69 -5.77 16.89 -22.69
CA SER A 69 -5.03 16.05 -23.65
C SER A 69 -5.51 14.59 -23.72
N ALA A 70 -6.32 14.13 -22.75
CA ALA A 70 -6.83 12.76 -22.69
C ALA A 70 -7.86 12.42 -23.79
N GLY A 71 -8.22 13.38 -24.64
CA GLY A 71 -9.15 13.20 -25.74
C GLY A 71 -10.62 13.38 -25.33
N SER A 72 -11.54 13.01 -26.22
CA SER A 72 -12.98 13.25 -26.05
C SER A 72 -13.62 12.47 -24.91
N GLU A 73 -13.05 11.32 -24.53
CA GLU A 73 -13.50 10.52 -23.39
C GLU A 73 -13.07 11.13 -22.05
N GLY A 74 -12.10 12.05 -22.06
CA GLY A 74 -11.53 12.68 -20.88
C GLY A 74 -10.64 11.74 -20.06
N LEU A 75 -9.98 12.29 -19.05
CA LEU A 75 -9.27 11.51 -18.05
C LEU A 75 -10.28 10.94 -17.06
N PHE A 76 -10.37 9.61 -16.96
CA PHE A 76 -11.27 8.95 -16.01
C PHE A 76 -10.89 9.33 -14.57
N ASN A 77 -11.88 9.69 -13.73
CA ASN A 77 -11.70 9.92 -12.30
C ASN A 77 -12.55 8.91 -11.52
N PRO A 78 -11.96 7.96 -10.77
CA PRO A 78 -12.72 6.98 -10.02
C PRO A 78 -13.54 7.65 -8.91
N LYS A 79 -14.60 6.95 -8.47
CA LYS A 79 -15.34 7.36 -7.28
C LYS A 79 -14.40 7.33 -6.06
N ARG A 80 -14.36 8.43 -5.31
CA ARG A 80 -13.56 8.51 -4.08
C ARG A 80 -14.10 7.59 -3.01
N GLY A 81 -13.20 6.85 -2.36
CA GLY A 81 -13.48 6.12 -1.12
C GLY A 81 -13.36 7.00 0.13
N ASP A 82 -13.33 6.36 1.30
CA ASP A 82 -13.10 7.01 2.60
C ASP A 82 -11.68 7.62 2.69
N VAL A 83 -10.71 6.92 2.08
CA VAL A 83 -9.32 7.38 1.92
C VAL A 83 -8.88 7.13 0.51
N ARG A 84 -8.22 8.11 -0.12
CA ARG A 84 -7.61 7.96 -1.45
C ARG A 84 -6.11 8.05 -1.37
N LEU A 85 -5.42 7.03 -1.84
CA LEU A 85 -3.97 7.02 -1.97
C LEU A 85 -3.59 7.16 -3.45
N LEU A 86 -2.42 7.75 -3.69
CA LEU A 86 -1.76 7.67 -5.00
C LEU A 86 -0.46 6.89 -4.82
N ALA A 87 -0.31 5.78 -5.55
CA ALA A 87 0.89 4.96 -5.51
C ALA A 87 1.71 5.14 -6.79
N ILE A 88 2.98 5.49 -6.60
CA ILE A 88 4.01 5.67 -7.64
C ILE A 88 5.24 4.82 -7.28
N SER A 89 6.11 4.51 -8.23
CA SER A 89 7.33 3.73 -7.96
C SER A 89 8.35 3.91 -9.06
N ASP A 90 9.60 3.54 -8.78
CA ASP A 90 10.68 3.38 -9.74
C ASP A 90 10.78 4.62 -10.65
N LEU A 91 11.05 5.76 -10.02
CA LEU A 91 11.02 7.09 -10.65
C LEU A 91 12.30 7.38 -11.41
N ASN A 92 13.38 6.76 -10.98
CA ASN A 92 14.73 7.06 -11.42
C ASN A 92 14.99 6.75 -12.91
N SER A 93 16.05 7.38 -13.43
CA SER A 93 16.60 7.09 -14.74
C SER A 93 17.95 6.33 -14.61
N ALA A 94 18.90 6.57 -15.51
CA ALA A 94 20.21 5.94 -15.46
C ALA A 94 21.01 6.30 -14.18
N TYR A 95 21.97 5.46 -13.80
CA TYR A 95 22.82 5.69 -12.61
C TYR A 95 23.49 7.06 -12.62
N GLY A 96 23.35 7.81 -11.52
CA GLY A 96 23.89 9.16 -11.38
C GLY A 96 23.04 10.26 -12.03
N SER A 97 21.92 9.92 -12.69
CA SER A 97 21.04 10.90 -13.31
C SER A 97 20.39 11.82 -12.28
N THR A 98 20.39 13.11 -12.58
CA THR A 98 19.57 14.12 -11.90
C THR A 98 18.31 14.46 -12.69
N ASP A 99 18.14 13.86 -13.88
CA ASP A 99 16.97 14.05 -14.73
C ASP A 99 15.98 12.90 -14.51
N TYR A 100 14.70 13.24 -14.60
CA TYR A 100 13.57 12.32 -14.55
C TYR A 100 12.87 12.26 -15.91
N ASP A 101 12.29 11.10 -16.24
CA ASP A 101 11.53 10.96 -17.48
C ASP A 101 10.27 11.86 -17.43
N PRO A 102 9.79 12.40 -18.56
CA PRO A 102 8.62 13.31 -18.58
C PRO A 102 7.35 12.72 -17.97
N GLU A 103 7.21 11.39 -17.96
CA GLU A 103 6.11 10.69 -17.32
C GLU A 103 6.09 10.85 -15.79
N VAL A 104 7.24 11.07 -15.16
CA VAL A 104 7.35 11.36 -13.73
C VAL A 104 6.70 12.72 -13.44
N ASP A 105 7.14 13.77 -14.15
CA ASP A 105 6.60 15.12 -14.00
C ASP A 105 5.11 15.17 -14.36
N LYS A 106 4.70 14.48 -15.43
CA LYS A 106 3.29 14.35 -15.82
C LYS A 106 2.45 13.70 -14.72
N GLY A 107 2.97 12.65 -14.05
CA GLY A 107 2.33 12.02 -12.91
C GLY A 107 2.14 12.97 -11.73
N MET A 108 3.18 13.75 -11.41
CA MET A 108 3.14 14.76 -10.35
C MET A 108 2.17 15.90 -10.66
N ALA A 109 2.15 16.39 -11.90
CA ALA A 109 1.25 17.44 -12.35
C ALA A 109 -0.23 17.02 -12.34
N LEU A 110 -0.54 15.72 -12.35
CA LEU A 110 -1.90 15.18 -12.27
C LEU A 110 -2.40 14.93 -10.84
N ILE A 111 -1.54 15.01 -9.81
CA ILE A 111 -1.96 14.83 -8.40
C ILE A 111 -3.18 15.69 -8.02
N PRO A 112 -3.25 16.99 -8.39
CA PRO A 112 -4.40 17.83 -8.05
C PRO A 112 -5.73 17.36 -8.66
N PHE A 113 -5.71 16.58 -9.74
CA PHE A 113 -6.91 16.03 -10.37
C PHE A 113 -7.53 14.92 -9.53
N TRP A 114 -6.71 13.99 -9.02
CA TRP A 114 -7.21 12.89 -8.20
C TRP A 114 -7.42 13.26 -6.72
N GLN A 115 -6.75 14.33 -6.26
CA GLN A 115 -6.82 14.84 -4.88
C GLN A 115 -6.56 13.75 -3.83
N PRO A 116 -5.45 12.98 -3.91
CA PRO A 116 -5.17 11.97 -2.91
C PRO A 116 -4.98 12.58 -1.52
N ASP A 117 -5.22 11.77 -0.51
CA ASP A 117 -4.95 12.06 0.89
C ASP A 117 -3.47 11.84 1.28
N LEU A 118 -2.81 10.91 0.60
CA LEU A 118 -1.45 10.44 0.86
C LEU A 118 -0.85 9.89 -0.44
N VAL A 119 0.43 10.18 -0.69
CA VAL A 119 1.20 9.55 -1.78
C VAL A 119 2.06 8.45 -1.18
N LEU A 120 2.08 7.28 -1.84
CA LEU A 120 2.93 6.15 -1.52
C LEU A 120 3.96 5.93 -2.62
N CYS A 121 5.22 5.69 -2.24
CA CYS A 121 6.30 5.36 -3.18
C CYS A 121 6.89 3.98 -2.91
N GLY A 122 6.95 3.15 -3.96
CA GLY A 122 7.53 1.81 -3.93
C GLY A 122 9.07 1.76 -3.99
N GLY A 123 9.76 2.90 -3.89
CA GLY A 123 11.22 3.02 -3.90
C GLY A 123 11.80 3.31 -5.29
N ASP A 124 13.14 3.31 -5.37
CA ASP A 124 13.92 3.70 -6.55
C ASP A 124 13.60 5.12 -7.02
N MET A 125 13.70 6.04 -6.06
CA MET A 125 13.53 7.47 -6.21
C MET A 125 14.74 8.11 -6.90
N VAL A 126 15.96 7.68 -6.57
CA VAL A 126 17.22 8.11 -7.18
C VAL A 126 17.99 6.92 -7.78
N ALA A 127 19.07 7.16 -8.52
CA ALA A 127 19.84 6.12 -9.22
C ALA A 127 21.27 5.95 -8.67
N GLY A 128 21.40 5.68 -7.37
CA GLY A 128 22.67 5.72 -6.62
C GLY A 128 23.50 4.43 -6.57
N GLN A 129 22.96 3.27 -6.91
CA GLN A 129 23.59 1.94 -6.74
C GLN A 129 24.81 1.66 -7.68
N LYS A 130 25.76 2.59 -7.77
CA LYS A 130 26.97 2.49 -8.57
C LYS A 130 28.17 3.01 -7.77
N ALA A 131 29.06 2.10 -7.37
CA ALA A 131 30.17 2.38 -6.46
C ALA A 131 31.07 3.56 -6.87
N SER A 132 31.20 3.82 -8.18
CA SER A 132 32.01 4.91 -8.73
C SER A 132 31.40 6.31 -8.55
N LEU A 133 30.14 6.43 -8.11
CA LEU A 133 29.52 7.74 -7.88
C LEU A 133 30.12 8.40 -6.64
N SER A 134 30.45 9.68 -6.73
CA SER A 134 30.89 10.48 -5.57
C SER A 134 29.72 10.87 -4.68
N GLU A 135 30.00 11.22 -3.41
CA GLU A 135 28.98 11.78 -2.53
C GLU A 135 28.30 13.02 -3.13
N LYS A 136 29.07 13.89 -3.79
CA LYS A 136 28.54 15.08 -4.48
C LYS A 136 27.50 14.70 -5.52
N GLN A 137 27.74 13.66 -6.31
CA GLN A 137 26.78 13.17 -7.30
C GLN A 137 25.53 12.59 -6.64
N ILE A 138 25.68 11.85 -5.54
CA ILE A 138 24.55 11.28 -4.81
C ILE A 138 23.68 12.37 -4.17
N ARG A 139 24.30 13.39 -3.56
CA ARG A 139 23.58 14.57 -3.04
C ARG A 139 22.85 15.33 -4.15
N ALA A 140 23.45 15.45 -5.34
CA ALA A 140 22.80 16.08 -6.48
C ALA A 140 21.55 15.30 -6.95
N MET A 141 21.60 13.96 -6.92
CA MET A 141 20.41 13.14 -7.21
C MET A 141 19.30 13.35 -6.19
N TRP A 142 19.62 13.38 -4.88
CA TRP A 142 18.64 13.66 -3.84
C TRP A 142 18.06 15.08 -3.93
N ALA A 143 18.86 16.07 -4.33
CA ALA A 143 18.38 17.43 -4.58
C ALA A 143 17.40 17.47 -5.77
N ALA A 144 17.72 16.79 -6.87
CA ALA A 144 16.81 16.69 -8.01
C ALA A 144 15.51 15.97 -7.67
N PHE A 145 15.59 14.87 -6.91
CA PHE A 145 14.41 14.20 -6.36
C PHE A 145 13.54 15.15 -5.53
N ASP A 146 14.16 15.97 -4.68
CA ASP A 146 13.45 16.96 -3.87
C ASP A 146 12.70 17.96 -4.75
N ASP A 147 13.36 18.51 -5.77
CA ASP A 147 12.81 19.53 -6.65
C ASP A 147 11.60 19.01 -7.45
N HIS A 148 11.70 17.79 -7.98
CA HIS A 148 10.67 17.19 -8.84
C HIS A 148 9.51 16.54 -8.05
N ILE A 149 9.80 15.95 -6.89
CA ILE A 149 8.84 15.07 -6.19
C ILE A 149 8.44 15.64 -4.84
N THR A 150 9.35 15.65 -3.87
CA THR A 150 8.95 15.84 -2.47
C THR A 150 8.72 17.31 -2.10
N ALA A 151 9.42 18.27 -2.70
CA ALA A 151 9.14 19.69 -2.49
C ALA A 151 7.74 20.10 -3.01
N PRO A 152 7.30 19.71 -4.22
CA PRO A 152 5.91 19.90 -4.65
C PRO A 152 4.87 19.30 -3.69
N LEU A 153 5.11 18.09 -3.18
CA LEU A 153 4.22 17.43 -2.22
C LEU A 153 4.16 18.19 -0.89
N ARG A 154 5.31 18.59 -0.34
CA ARG A 154 5.39 19.41 0.88
C ARG A 154 4.69 20.77 0.71
N ARG A 155 4.89 21.45 -0.42
CA ARG A 155 4.17 22.71 -0.74
C ARG A 155 2.65 22.53 -0.78
N SER A 156 2.20 21.36 -1.24
CA SER A 156 0.79 20.98 -1.29
C SER A 156 0.28 20.37 0.02
N LYS A 157 1.13 20.27 1.06
CA LYS A 157 0.85 19.63 2.36
C LYS A 157 0.33 18.19 2.23
N LEU A 158 0.82 17.48 1.22
CA LEU A 158 0.44 16.10 0.93
C LEU A 158 1.51 15.16 1.53
N PRO A 159 1.15 14.32 2.52
CA PRO A 159 2.10 13.37 3.10
C PRO A 159 2.65 12.38 2.05
N PHE A 160 3.88 11.92 2.28
CA PHE A 160 4.61 11.02 1.40
C PHE A 160 5.16 9.81 2.18
N GLY A 161 4.49 8.67 2.08
CA GLY A 161 4.99 7.40 2.62
C GLY A 161 5.83 6.67 1.58
N PHE A 162 7.00 6.15 1.94
CA PHE A 162 7.91 5.53 0.96
C PHE A 162 8.70 4.38 1.52
N THR A 163 9.15 3.47 0.66
CA THR A 163 10.23 2.51 0.96
C THR A 163 11.52 2.92 0.25
N ILE A 164 12.66 2.54 0.81
CA ILE A 164 13.95 2.62 0.13
C ILE A 164 14.03 1.49 -0.91
N GLY A 165 14.43 1.83 -2.14
CA GLY A 165 14.76 0.89 -3.19
C GLY A 165 16.24 0.57 -3.31
N ASN A 166 16.59 -0.40 -4.15
CA ASN A 166 17.99 -0.80 -4.28
C ASN A 166 18.83 0.29 -4.95
N HIS A 167 18.24 1.11 -5.81
CA HIS A 167 18.91 2.26 -6.39
C HIS A 167 19.07 3.43 -5.41
N ASP A 168 18.21 3.53 -4.39
CA ASP A 168 18.28 4.59 -3.40
C ASP A 168 19.43 4.38 -2.41
N ALA A 169 19.45 3.19 -1.80
CA ALA A 169 20.35 2.86 -0.69
C ALA A 169 20.32 1.35 -0.36
N SER A 170 20.67 0.49 -1.33
CA SER A 170 20.56 -0.98 -1.20
C SER A 170 21.16 -1.55 0.07
N SER A 171 20.42 -2.47 0.69
CA SER A 171 20.85 -3.29 1.83
C SER A 171 21.68 -4.52 1.42
N SER A 172 22.13 -4.60 0.16
CA SER A 172 22.97 -5.69 -0.32
C SER A 172 24.29 -5.79 0.46
N LEU A 173 24.63 -6.99 0.92
CA LEU A 173 25.81 -7.26 1.73
C LEU A 173 26.97 -7.82 0.89
N GLY A 174 28.19 -7.37 1.20
CA GLY A 174 29.42 -7.95 0.69
C GLY A 174 29.83 -9.20 1.47
N ALA A 175 30.90 -9.87 1.03
CA ALA A 175 31.38 -11.12 1.62
C ALA A 175 31.71 -11.04 3.12
N LYS A 176 31.98 -9.84 3.65
CA LYS A 176 32.30 -9.60 5.07
C LYS A 176 31.09 -9.20 5.92
N GLY A 177 29.87 -9.20 5.35
CA GLY A 177 28.64 -8.81 6.04
C GLY A 177 28.40 -7.31 6.14
N ASN A 178 29.27 -6.47 5.55
CA ASN A 178 29.05 -5.02 5.46
C ASN A 178 28.20 -4.68 4.23
N PHE A 179 27.45 -3.58 4.27
CA PHE A 179 26.74 -3.08 3.10
C PHE A 179 27.70 -2.71 1.97
N ILE A 180 27.40 -3.18 0.75
CA ILE A 180 28.16 -2.81 -0.46
C ILE A 180 28.01 -1.30 -0.75
N TYR A 181 26.84 -0.75 -0.44
CA TYR A 181 26.42 0.63 -0.73
C TYR A 181 26.25 1.45 0.56
N GLN A 182 27.18 1.31 1.51
CA GLN A 182 27.11 2.02 2.80
C GLN A 182 27.00 3.54 2.62
N LYS A 183 27.77 4.11 1.69
CA LYS A 183 27.75 5.55 1.37
C LYS A 183 26.37 6.02 0.94
N GLU A 184 25.69 5.29 0.07
CA GLU A 184 24.34 5.59 -0.38
C GLU A 184 23.35 5.54 0.81
N ARG A 185 23.50 4.55 1.71
CA ARG A 185 22.70 4.45 2.94
C ARG A 185 22.92 5.63 3.89
N ASP A 186 24.16 6.05 4.08
CA ASP A 186 24.49 7.20 4.94
C ASP A 186 23.88 8.49 4.37
N LEU A 187 23.99 8.69 3.06
CA LEU A 187 23.44 9.88 2.39
C LEU A 187 21.92 9.89 2.32
N ALA A 188 21.27 8.74 2.13
CA ALA A 188 19.82 8.62 2.25
C ALA A 188 19.34 8.93 3.68
N THR A 189 20.06 8.43 4.68
CA THR A 189 19.78 8.72 6.09
C THR A 189 19.91 10.21 6.39
N GLU A 190 20.97 10.85 5.89
CA GLU A 190 21.17 12.29 6.04
C GLU A 190 20.06 13.10 5.38
N TYR A 191 19.69 12.77 4.14
CA TYR A 191 18.60 13.45 3.42
C TYR A 191 17.28 13.33 4.20
N TRP A 192 16.86 12.12 4.55
CA TRP A 192 15.55 11.92 5.18
C TRP A 192 15.47 12.39 6.64
N ASN A 193 16.58 12.40 7.38
CA ASN A 193 16.59 12.94 8.75
C ASN A 193 16.74 14.47 8.81
N ASN A 194 16.96 15.14 7.69
CA ASN A 194 16.94 16.60 7.65
C ASN A 194 15.49 17.11 7.79
N PRO A 195 15.17 17.97 8.76
CA PRO A 195 13.82 18.50 8.95
C PRO A 195 13.24 19.23 7.72
N LYS A 196 14.09 19.72 6.81
CA LYS A 196 13.65 20.34 5.55
C LYS A 196 13.02 19.34 4.57
N HIS A 197 13.31 18.05 4.73
CA HIS A 197 12.84 16.96 3.88
C HIS A 197 11.82 16.08 4.62
N ASP A 198 11.12 16.61 5.63
CA ASP A 198 10.08 15.87 6.37
C ASP A 198 9.00 15.34 5.40
N PRO A 199 8.75 14.02 5.36
CA PRO A 199 7.73 13.42 4.51
C PRO A 199 6.29 13.77 4.91
N GLY A 200 6.07 14.39 6.07
CA GLY A 200 4.75 14.81 6.53
C GLY A 200 3.83 13.67 6.97
N VAL A 201 4.34 12.45 7.09
CA VAL A 201 3.56 11.31 7.62
C VAL A 201 3.47 11.37 9.15
N GLN A 202 2.36 10.87 9.70
CA GLN A 202 2.19 10.73 11.13
C GLN A 202 2.91 9.47 11.62
N PHE A 203 4.18 9.62 11.97
CA PHE A 203 5.00 8.52 12.48
C PHE A 203 4.38 7.87 13.72
N VAL A 204 4.39 6.54 13.73
CA VAL A 204 4.07 5.72 14.90
C VAL A 204 5.35 5.23 15.56
N ASP A 205 6.32 4.76 14.77
CA ASP A 205 7.65 4.35 15.23
C ASP A 205 8.69 4.73 14.16
N ARG A 206 9.81 5.31 14.59
CA ARG A 206 10.95 5.71 13.75
C ARG A 206 12.15 4.76 13.85
N PHE A 207 11.96 3.53 14.35
CA PHE A 207 12.98 2.51 14.65
C PHE A 207 14.34 2.67 13.94
N GLU A 208 14.37 2.58 12.61
CA GLU A 208 15.55 2.86 11.79
C GLU A 208 15.17 3.64 10.53
N PHE A 209 14.43 4.74 10.70
CA PHE A 209 14.05 5.61 9.59
C PHE A 209 15.29 6.11 8.83
N PRO A 210 15.37 5.98 7.49
CA PRO A 210 14.27 5.74 6.54
C PRO A 210 14.03 4.27 6.13
N PHE A 211 14.72 3.30 6.73
CA PHE A 211 14.74 1.90 6.29
C PHE A 211 13.64 1.04 6.92
N TYR A 212 13.40 1.21 8.22
CA TYR A 212 12.35 0.51 8.96
C TYR A 212 11.59 1.51 9.83
N TYR A 213 10.30 1.69 9.57
CA TYR A 213 9.48 2.62 10.31
C TYR A 213 8.00 2.33 10.10
N THR A 214 7.16 2.94 10.93
CA THR A 214 5.71 2.86 10.77
C THR A 214 5.08 4.24 10.90
N PHE A 215 3.94 4.39 10.23
CA PHE A 215 3.13 5.59 10.29
C PHE A 215 1.66 5.24 10.14
N GLU A 216 0.79 6.19 10.44
CA GLU A 216 -0.65 6.01 10.29
C GLU A 216 -1.27 7.14 9.48
N TYR A 217 -2.41 6.83 8.88
CA TYR A 217 -3.25 7.83 8.23
C TYR A 217 -4.69 7.34 8.21
N LYS A 218 -5.63 8.12 8.77
CA LYS A 218 -7.09 7.82 8.81
C LYS A 218 -7.40 6.33 9.07
N ASP A 219 -7.05 5.83 10.25
CA ASP A 219 -7.25 4.42 10.69
C ASP A 219 -6.53 3.34 9.87
N ILE A 220 -5.61 3.71 8.98
CA ILE A 220 -4.74 2.77 8.25
C ILE A 220 -3.36 2.78 8.91
N PHE A 221 -2.84 1.59 9.20
CA PHE A 221 -1.49 1.39 9.71
C PHE A 221 -0.56 0.99 8.57
N PHE A 222 0.53 1.73 8.40
CA PHE A 222 1.55 1.47 7.40
C PHE A 222 2.84 1.01 8.07
N LEU A 223 3.37 -0.12 7.60
CA LEU A 223 4.70 -0.59 7.95
C LEU A 223 5.61 -0.52 6.73
N VAL A 224 6.80 0.05 6.91
CA VAL A 224 7.85 0.06 5.89
C VAL A 224 8.99 -0.82 6.36
N TRP A 225 9.46 -1.68 5.48
CA TRP A 225 10.68 -2.46 5.69
C TRP A 225 11.72 -2.19 4.60
N ASP A 226 12.98 -2.45 4.90
CA ASP A 226 14.05 -2.32 3.92
C ASP A 226 14.08 -3.52 2.97
N GLY A 227 13.16 -3.49 2.00
CA GLY A 227 13.10 -4.47 0.92
C GLY A 227 14.05 -4.16 -0.24
N SER A 228 15.15 -3.44 -0.03
CA SER A 228 16.10 -3.04 -1.09
C SER A 228 17.15 -4.11 -1.44
N SER A 229 17.02 -5.30 -0.85
CA SER A 229 17.67 -6.56 -1.24
C SER A 229 16.75 -7.73 -0.86
N SER A 230 17.08 -8.97 -1.27
CA SER A 230 16.16 -10.11 -1.13
C SER A 230 16.01 -10.67 0.29
N ARG A 231 16.78 -10.17 1.27
CA ARG A 231 16.79 -10.70 2.64
C ARG A 231 16.56 -9.60 3.66
N ILE A 232 15.65 -9.88 4.59
CA ILE A 232 15.47 -9.10 5.80
C ILE A 232 16.19 -9.83 6.95
N PRO A 233 17.08 -9.17 7.72
CA PRO A 233 17.71 -9.78 8.87
C PRO A 233 16.69 -10.25 9.92
N LYS A 234 17.01 -11.31 10.64
CA LYS A 234 16.07 -11.96 11.56
C LYS A 234 15.56 -11.01 12.64
N GLU A 235 16.46 -10.23 13.23
CA GLU A 235 16.16 -9.23 14.26
C GLU A 235 15.23 -8.12 13.73
N LYS A 236 15.30 -7.82 12.43
CA LYS A 236 14.37 -6.87 11.78
C LYS A 236 13.01 -7.49 11.57
N LEU A 237 12.93 -8.77 11.17
CA LEU A 237 11.66 -9.50 11.12
C LEU A 237 11.01 -9.63 12.50
N GLU A 238 11.78 -9.84 13.57
CA GLU A 238 11.27 -9.85 14.94
C GLU A 238 10.65 -8.49 15.32
N TRP A 239 11.26 -7.37 14.91
CA TRP A 239 10.65 -6.04 15.06
C TRP A 239 9.37 -5.89 14.23
N VAL A 240 9.36 -6.37 12.97
CA VAL A 240 8.17 -6.32 12.09
C VAL A 240 7.00 -7.06 12.74
N GLU A 241 7.21 -8.29 13.20
CA GLU A 241 6.16 -9.09 13.85
C GLU A 241 5.66 -8.43 15.14
N LYS A 242 6.57 -7.96 16.00
CA LYS A 242 6.21 -7.24 17.22
C LYS A 242 5.38 -5.99 16.92
N THR A 243 5.74 -5.26 15.88
CA THR A 243 5.08 -4.02 15.47
C THR A 243 3.69 -4.30 14.91
N LEU A 244 3.56 -5.31 14.05
CA LEU A 244 2.27 -5.76 13.53
C LEU A 244 1.37 -6.34 14.63
N ALA A 245 1.93 -6.96 15.66
CA ALA A 245 1.19 -7.44 16.84
C ALA A 245 0.75 -6.34 17.81
N SER A 246 1.25 -5.10 17.67
CA SER A 246 0.95 -4.02 18.59
C SER A 246 -0.55 -3.66 18.61
N SER A 247 -1.05 -3.15 19.75
CA SER A 247 -2.44 -2.71 19.88
C SER A 247 -2.82 -1.68 18.82
N LYS A 248 -1.89 -0.80 18.45
CA LYS A 248 -2.09 0.23 17.43
C LYS A 248 -2.28 -0.37 16.03
N ALA A 249 -1.41 -1.30 15.63
CA ALA A 249 -1.56 -2.00 14.36
C ALA A 249 -2.82 -2.89 14.32
N GLN A 250 -3.16 -3.53 15.43
CA GLN A 250 -4.33 -4.42 15.51
C GLN A 250 -5.67 -3.67 15.59
N ALA A 251 -5.67 -2.43 16.09
CA ALA A 251 -6.86 -1.56 16.11
C ALA A 251 -7.13 -0.86 14.76
N ALA A 252 -6.14 -0.80 13.86
CA ALA A 252 -6.30 -0.20 12.56
C ALA A 252 -7.30 -0.97 11.69
N LYS A 253 -8.11 -0.26 10.92
CA LYS A 253 -9.09 -0.84 9.99
C LYS A 253 -8.41 -1.53 8.81
N MET A 254 -7.20 -1.11 8.47
CA MET A 254 -6.39 -1.68 7.41
C MET A 254 -4.91 -1.63 7.80
N ARG A 255 -4.16 -2.66 7.40
CA ARG A 255 -2.70 -2.70 7.50
C ARG A 255 -2.10 -2.84 6.11
N VAL A 256 -1.12 -2.01 5.82
CA VAL A 256 -0.40 -1.98 4.55
C VAL A 256 1.08 -2.12 4.82
N LEU A 257 1.76 -2.94 4.02
CA LEU A 257 3.21 -3.04 4.04
C LEU A 257 3.80 -2.47 2.76
N LEU A 258 4.80 -1.61 2.90
CA LEU A 258 5.62 -1.06 1.82
C LEU A 258 7.01 -1.69 1.85
N GLY A 259 7.47 -2.17 0.69
CA GLY A 259 8.82 -2.67 0.50
C GLY A 259 9.19 -2.67 -0.98
N HIS A 260 10.47 -2.60 -1.32
CA HIS A 260 10.84 -2.39 -2.72
C HIS A 260 10.79 -3.69 -3.55
N LEU A 261 11.52 -4.74 -3.15
CA LEU A 261 11.47 -6.03 -3.84
C LEU A 261 10.12 -6.73 -3.58
N PRO A 262 9.47 -7.27 -4.62
CA PRO A 262 8.25 -8.05 -4.46
C PRO A 262 8.52 -9.39 -3.78
N LEU A 263 7.47 -10.02 -3.25
CA LEU A 263 7.57 -11.41 -2.78
C LEU A 263 7.77 -12.38 -3.96
N TYR A 264 7.09 -12.16 -5.08
CA TYR A 264 7.10 -13.07 -6.23
C TYR A 264 7.51 -12.36 -7.52
N GLY A 265 8.14 -13.12 -8.42
CA GLY A 265 8.63 -12.59 -9.69
C GLY A 265 7.52 -12.47 -10.73
N ILE A 266 7.38 -11.29 -11.35
CA ILE A 266 6.30 -11.01 -12.31
C ILE A 266 6.79 -10.51 -13.68
N ALA A 267 8.06 -10.07 -13.79
CA ALA A 267 8.55 -9.42 -14.99
C ALA A 267 9.70 -10.17 -15.66
N VAL A 268 9.75 -10.06 -17.00
CA VAL A 268 10.83 -10.62 -17.81
C VAL A 268 12.15 -9.94 -17.44
N GLY A 269 13.17 -10.76 -17.16
CA GLY A 269 14.50 -10.30 -16.73
C GLY A 269 14.60 -9.89 -15.26
N ARG A 270 13.51 -9.99 -14.48
CA ARG A 270 13.49 -9.82 -13.01
C ARG A 270 12.83 -10.99 -12.28
N ASN A 271 12.48 -12.06 -12.99
CA ASN A 271 11.98 -13.31 -12.43
C ASN A 271 13.12 -14.28 -12.07
N THR A 272 14.01 -13.86 -11.15
CA THR A 272 15.18 -14.65 -10.71
C THR A 272 15.50 -14.39 -9.23
N PRO A 273 16.28 -15.28 -8.57
CA PRO A 273 16.77 -15.03 -7.22
C PRO A 273 17.51 -13.70 -7.10
N GLY A 274 17.36 -13.02 -5.97
CA GLY A 274 17.90 -11.67 -5.74
C GLY A 274 17.09 -10.53 -6.35
N ASN A 275 16.07 -10.81 -7.18
CA ASN A 275 15.12 -9.80 -7.68
C ASN A 275 13.71 -9.91 -7.04
N VAL A 276 13.58 -10.80 -6.07
CA VAL A 276 12.39 -11.06 -5.26
C VAL A 276 12.86 -11.39 -3.86
N MET A 277 11.98 -11.36 -2.86
CA MET A 277 12.33 -11.82 -1.51
C MET A 277 12.64 -13.32 -1.48
N ASP A 278 13.71 -13.71 -0.78
CA ASP A 278 14.20 -15.11 -0.76
C ASP A 278 13.19 -16.09 -0.12
N ASP A 279 12.51 -15.67 0.97
CA ASP A 279 11.49 -16.47 1.68
C ASP A 279 10.08 -15.95 1.43
N ALA A 280 9.67 -15.94 0.17
CA ALA A 280 8.40 -15.34 -0.24
C ALA A 280 7.17 -15.91 0.50
N ASP A 281 7.07 -17.24 0.60
CA ASP A 281 5.92 -17.90 1.24
C ASP A 281 5.93 -17.78 2.77
N GLY A 282 7.11 -17.83 3.40
CA GLY A 282 7.25 -17.59 4.84
C GLY A 282 6.85 -16.16 5.20
N LEU A 283 7.34 -15.18 4.43
CA LEU A 283 6.97 -13.78 4.60
C LEU A 283 5.48 -13.54 4.36
N ARG A 284 4.90 -14.06 3.26
CA ARG A 284 3.45 -13.99 3.00
C ARG A 284 2.65 -14.53 4.20
N THR A 285 3.01 -15.73 4.68
CA THR A 285 2.31 -16.39 5.79
C THR A 285 2.40 -15.57 7.08
N MET A 286 3.54 -14.92 7.34
CA MET A 286 3.70 -14.00 8.47
C MET A 286 2.76 -12.80 8.33
N LEU A 287 2.73 -12.16 7.15
CA LEU A 287 1.89 -10.99 6.89
C LEU A 287 0.40 -11.30 7.00
N GLU A 288 -0.05 -12.44 6.49
CA GLU A 288 -1.44 -12.89 6.60
C GLU A 288 -1.85 -13.16 8.05
N ARG A 289 -0.96 -13.75 8.86
CA ARG A 289 -1.21 -14.01 10.29
C ARG A 289 -1.52 -12.72 11.05
N TYR A 290 -0.84 -11.63 10.70
CA TYR A 290 -1.10 -10.31 11.25
C TYR A 290 -2.11 -9.49 10.44
N LYS A 291 -2.82 -10.12 9.51
CA LYS A 291 -3.90 -9.53 8.70
C LYS A 291 -3.46 -8.25 7.97
N VAL A 292 -2.24 -8.25 7.45
CA VAL A 292 -1.81 -7.25 6.46
C VAL A 292 -2.65 -7.46 5.22
N HIS A 293 -3.32 -6.39 4.77
CA HIS A 293 -4.23 -6.46 3.64
C HIS A 293 -3.47 -6.43 2.32
N THR A 294 -2.48 -5.54 2.18
CA THR A 294 -1.73 -5.37 0.92
C THR A 294 -0.25 -5.19 1.17
N TYR A 295 0.56 -5.89 0.39
CA TYR A 295 1.97 -5.60 0.18
C TYR A 295 2.14 -4.81 -1.13
N LEU A 296 2.70 -3.60 -1.05
CA LEU A 296 3.00 -2.75 -2.20
C LEU A 296 4.50 -2.82 -2.47
N SER A 297 4.86 -3.08 -3.73
CA SER A 297 6.27 -3.21 -4.14
C SER A 297 6.54 -2.71 -5.56
N GLY A 298 7.76 -2.22 -5.79
CA GLY A 298 8.28 -1.77 -7.09
C GLY A 298 9.22 -2.80 -7.74
N HIS A 299 10.39 -2.34 -8.20
CA HIS A 299 11.58 -3.11 -8.66
C HIS A 299 11.43 -3.89 -9.97
N GLN A 300 10.27 -4.50 -10.19
CA GLN A 300 10.02 -5.36 -11.35
C GLN A 300 9.75 -4.56 -12.62
N HIS A 301 9.53 -3.24 -12.51
CA HIS A 301 9.28 -2.36 -13.66
C HIS A 301 8.07 -2.82 -14.51
N ALA A 302 7.10 -3.47 -13.88
CA ALA A 302 5.89 -3.97 -14.52
C ALA A 302 4.73 -3.93 -13.52
N TYR A 303 3.59 -3.41 -13.95
CA TYR A 303 2.39 -3.36 -13.13
C TYR A 303 1.64 -4.69 -13.16
N TYR A 304 1.25 -5.20 -11.99
CA TYR A 304 0.31 -6.31 -11.87
C TYR A 304 -0.52 -6.21 -10.58
N PRO A 305 -1.86 -6.15 -10.67
CA PRO A 305 -2.74 -6.23 -9.52
C PRO A 305 -3.03 -7.71 -9.23
N GLY A 306 -2.47 -8.23 -8.14
CA GLY A 306 -2.60 -9.65 -7.83
C GLY A 306 -2.80 -9.96 -6.35
N HIS A 307 -2.81 -11.24 -6.06
CA HIS A 307 -2.83 -11.79 -4.72
C HIS A 307 -2.20 -13.18 -4.70
N ARG A 308 -1.82 -13.61 -3.50
CA ARG A 308 -1.54 -15.01 -3.20
C ARG A 308 -2.03 -15.30 -1.80
N GLY A 309 -2.80 -16.38 -1.64
CA GLY A 309 -3.53 -16.63 -0.40
C GLY A 309 -4.49 -15.48 -0.10
N ASN A 310 -4.43 -14.94 1.12
CA ASN A 310 -5.26 -13.80 1.53
C ASN A 310 -4.54 -12.45 1.38
N LEU A 311 -3.25 -12.45 1.05
CA LEU A 311 -2.47 -11.22 0.90
C LEU A 311 -2.64 -10.63 -0.50
N GLN A 312 -3.14 -9.40 -0.58
CA GLN A 312 -3.12 -8.63 -1.82
C GLN A 312 -1.69 -8.19 -2.14
N LEU A 313 -1.30 -8.33 -3.39
CA LEU A 313 0.01 -7.99 -3.91
C LEU A 313 -0.18 -6.92 -4.99
N LEU A 314 0.13 -5.67 -4.66
CA LEU A 314 0.12 -4.60 -5.63
C LEU A 314 1.56 -4.39 -6.12
N HIS A 315 1.87 -5.02 -7.25
CA HIS A 315 3.11 -4.76 -7.96
C HIS A 315 2.94 -3.45 -8.73
N LEU A 316 3.55 -2.39 -8.22
CA LEU A 316 3.55 -1.09 -8.86
C LEU A 316 4.34 -1.18 -10.16
N GLY A 317 3.80 -0.57 -11.22
CA GLY A 317 4.63 -0.24 -12.37
C GLY A 317 5.57 0.92 -12.02
N LEU A 318 6.24 1.44 -13.04
CA LEU A 318 7.19 2.53 -12.91
C LEU A 318 6.68 3.80 -13.58
N LEU A 319 7.22 4.95 -13.17
CA LEU A 319 7.14 6.20 -13.95
C LEU A 319 8.46 6.52 -14.67
N GLY A 320 9.58 6.11 -14.08
CA GLY A 320 10.94 6.35 -14.59
C GLY A 320 11.30 5.48 -15.78
N SER A 321 12.56 5.11 -15.89
CA SER A 321 13.11 4.44 -17.08
C SER A 321 13.09 2.91 -16.99
N GLY A 322 13.07 2.27 -18.18
CA GLY A 322 13.26 0.82 -18.32
C GLY A 322 12.03 -0.05 -18.02
N PRO A 323 10.83 0.25 -18.58
CA PRO A 323 9.66 -0.60 -18.41
C PRO A 323 9.87 -2.02 -18.94
N ARG A 324 9.35 -3.02 -18.22
CA ARG A 324 9.48 -4.44 -18.54
C ARG A 324 8.12 -5.06 -18.86
N PRO A 325 8.07 -6.03 -19.78
CA PRO A 325 6.87 -6.84 -19.95
C PRO A 325 6.70 -7.82 -18.78
N LEU A 326 5.45 -8.16 -18.48
CA LEU A 326 5.12 -9.26 -17.59
C LEU A 326 5.62 -10.58 -18.19
N ILE A 327 5.92 -11.55 -17.32
CA ILE A 327 6.02 -12.94 -17.74
C ILE A 327 4.66 -13.43 -18.24
N ASP A 328 4.66 -14.47 -19.07
CA ASP A 328 3.43 -15.18 -19.48
C ASP A 328 2.39 -14.32 -20.24
N SER A 329 2.79 -13.15 -20.73
CA SER A 329 1.95 -12.24 -21.51
C SER A 329 2.62 -11.81 -22.80
N SER A 330 1.85 -11.24 -23.72
CA SER A 330 2.42 -10.51 -24.85
C SER A 330 3.26 -9.31 -24.36
N PRO A 331 4.39 -8.98 -25.01
CA PRO A 331 5.23 -7.87 -24.57
C PRO A 331 4.50 -6.53 -24.64
N ARG A 332 4.21 -5.95 -23.47
CA ARG A 332 3.77 -4.55 -23.32
C ARG A 332 4.66 -3.88 -22.30
N ARG A 333 5.17 -2.70 -22.63
CA ARG A 333 6.01 -1.89 -21.75
C ARG A 333 5.21 -0.65 -21.39
N LEU A 334 4.67 -0.64 -20.17
CA LEU A 334 3.79 0.41 -19.69
C LEU A 334 4.50 1.19 -18.59
N LYS A 335 4.27 2.49 -18.56
CA LYS A 335 4.57 3.34 -17.41
C LYS A 335 3.26 3.65 -16.71
N SER A 336 3.18 3.42 -15.42
CA SER A 336 1.90 3.47 -14.72
C SER A 336 1.99 4.01 -13.31
N LEU A 337 0.92 4.68 -12.90
CA LEU A 337 0.62 5.01 -11.52
C LEU A 337 -0.75 4.45 -11.13
N THR A 338 -0.99 4.27 -9.84
CA THR A 338 -2.23 3.69 -9.32
C THR A 338 -2.92 4.63 -8.35
N VAL A 339 -4.18 4.95 -8.59
CA VAL A 339 -5.07 5.55 -7.58
C VAL A 339 -5.73 4.42 -6.81
N ILE A 340 -5.61 4.45 -5.49
CA ILE A 340 -6.17 3.43 -4.59
C ILE A 340 -7.24 4.10 -3.73
N ASP A 341 -8.49 3.71 -3.93
CA ASP A 341 -9.59 4.13 -3.07
C ASP A 341 -9.86 3.04 -2.02
N ILE A 342 -9.91 3.43 -0.75
CA ILE A 342 -10.17 2.56 0.41
C ILE A 342 -11.60 2.80 0.88
N ASN A 343 -12.35 1.72 1.07
CA ASN A 343 -13.76 1.76 1.46
C ASN A 343 -13.98 0.87 2.70
N PHE A 344 -13.94 1.43 3.90
CA PHE A 344 -13.94 0.68 5.16
C PHE A 344 -15.22 -0.14 5.40
N ASN A 345 -16.33 0.26 4.76
CA ASN A 345 -17.62 -0.41 4.87
C ASN A 345 -17.89 -1.39 3.71
N SER A 346 -16.91 -1.60 2.82
CA SER A 346 -17.01 -2.53 1.69
C SER A 346 -16.32 -3.86 2.01
N PRO A 347 -16.87 -5.01 1.57
CA PRO A 347 -16.14 -6.28 1.63
C PRO A 347 -14.86 -6.24 0.76
N GLU A 348 -14.89 -5.50 -0.34
CA GLU A 348 -13.70 -5.15 -1.10
C GLU A 348 -13.12 -3.83 -0.56
N LEU A 349 -12.16 -3.96 0.35
CA LEU A 349 -11.61 -2.82 1.07
C LEU A 349 -10.88 -1.83 0.17
N THR A 350 -10.29 -2.28 -0.95
CA THR A 350 -9.60 -1.41 -1.90
C THR A 350 -10.10 -1.55 -3.34
N THR A 351 -10.12 -0.42 -4.05
CA THR A 351 -10.32 -0.36 -5.50
C THR A 351 -9.08 0.26 -6.12
N TYR A 352 -8.50 -0.40 -7.14
CA TYR A 352 -7.34 0.11 -7.87
C TYR A 352 -7.79 0.66 -9.23
N THR A 353 -7.46 1.91 -9.49
CA THR A 353 -7.58 2.52 -10.82
C THR A 353 -6.19 2.89 -11.29
N THR A 354 -5.66 2.11 -12.22
CA THR A 354 -4.28 2.26 -12.71
C THR A 354 -4.30 2.86 -14.10
N TYR A 355 -3.44 3.85 -14.32
CA TYR A 355 -3.34 4.56 -15.58
C TYR A 355 -2.03 4.21 -16.26
N ASP A 356 -2.08 3.98 -17.57
CA ASP A 356 -0.89 4.18 -18.39
C ASP A 356 -0.69 5.69 -18.52
N ILE A 357 0.37 6.21 -17.90
CA ILE A 357 0.60 7.65 -17.80
C ILE A 357 0.94 8.27 -19.17
N GLN A 358 1.42 7.47 -20.12
CA GLN A 358 1.74 7.94 -21.47
C GLN A 358 0.45 8.24 -22.22
N THR A 359 -0.52 7.31 -22.17
CA THR A 359 -1.78 7.40 -22.91
C THR A 359 -2.95 7.98 -22.11
N LEU A 360 -2.81 8.11 -20.79
CA LEU A 360 -3.85 8.51 -19.83
C LEU A 360 -5.05 7.56 -19.74
N LYS A 361 -4.94 6.37 -20.35
CA LYS A 361 -6.00 5.36 -20.32
C LYS A 361 -5.91 4.50 -19.08
N VAL A 362 -7.08 4.10 -18.57
CA VAL A 362 -7.18 3.14 -17.47
C VAL A 362 -6.83 1.74 -17.98
N LEU A 363 -5.95 1.06 -17.25
CA LEU A 363 -5.57 -0.32 -17.50
C LEU A 363 -6.63 -1.25 -16.90
N GLN A 364 -7.33 -1.98 -17.76
CA GLN A 364 -8.36 -2.94 -17.36
C GLN A 364 -7.74 -4.29 -17.01
N TYR A 365 -8.29 -5.00 -16.02
CA TYR A 365 -7.72 -6.26 -15.53
C TYR A 365 -7.65 -7.34 -16.60
N GLU A 366 -8.63 -7.38 -17.51
CA GLU A 366 -8.73 -8.34 -18.60
C GLU A 366 -7.58 -8.23 -19.61
N GLN A 367 -6.83 -7.13 -19.57
CA GLN A 367 -5.63 -6.95 -20.38
C GLN A 367 -4.40 -7.71 -19.86
N PHE A 368 -4.47 -8.23 -18.63
CA PHE A 368 -3.37 -8.94 -17.97
C PHE A 368 -3.68 -10.43 -17.84
N PRO A 369 -2.65 -11.30 -17.78
CA PRO A 369 -2.85 -12.72 -17.52
C PRO A 369 -3.65 -12.97 -16.23
N ARG A 370 -4.48 -14.01 -16.22
CA ARG A 370 -5.27 -14.42 -15.05
C ARG A 370 -4.39 -14.84 -13.86
N PHE A 371 -3.17 -15.31 -14.13
CA PHE A 371 -2.13 -15.53 -13.15
C PHE A 371 -0.75 -15.43 -13.81
N LEU A 372 0.29 -15.29 -12.99
CA LEU A 372 1.69 -15.29 -13.41
C LEU A 372 2.43 -16.42 -12.69
N ALA A 373 3.26 -17.18 -13.41
CA ALA A 373 4.05 -18.28 -12.84
C ALA A 373 5.51 -17.86 -12.64
N GLY A 374 5.76 -17.10 -11.57
CA GLY A 374 7.09 -16.71 -11.13
C GLY A 374 7.92 -17.91 -10.68
N HIS A 375 9.25 -17.83 -10.78
CA HIS A 375 10.15 -18.94 -10.44
C HIS A 375 10.01 -19.41 -8.98
N ASN A 376 9.52 -18.54 -8.10
CA ASN A 376 9.31 -18.79 -6.68
C ASN A 376 7.81 -18.88 -6.29
N GLY A 377 6.91 -19.02 -7.27
CA GLY A 377 5.49 -19.27 -7.06
C GLY A 377 4.56 -18.44 -7.93
N ILE A 378 3.26 -18.72 -7.81
CA ILE A 378 2.22 -18.03 -8.59
C ILE A 378 1.73 -16.74 -7.92
N VAL A 379 1.30 -15.79 -8.75
CA VAL A 379 0.47 -14.66 -8.35
C VAL A 379 -0.80 -14.69 -9.16
N LEU A 380 -1.96 -14.78 -8.50
CA LEU A 380 -3.27 -14.72 -9.17
C LEU A 380 -3.61 -13.25 -9.42
N ARG A 381 -4.29 -12.96 -10.53
CA ARG A 381 -4.84 -11.61 -10.77
C ARG A 381 -5.89 -11.32 -9.70
N ARG A 382 -6.03 -10.04 -9.32
CA ARG A 382 -6.87 -9.60 -8.21
C ARG A 382 -8.31 -10.17 -8.21
N ASP A 383 -8.89 -10.32 -9.39
CA ASP A 383 -10.27 -10.77 -9.66
C ASP A 383 -10.36 -12.27 -10.01
N VAL A 384 -9.31 -13.06 -9.76
CA VAL A 384 -9.24 -14.48 -10.13
C VAL A 384 -8.93 -15.33 -8.91
N GLU A 385 -9.71 -16.38 -8.70
CA GLU A 385 -9.48 -17.36 -7.65
C GLU A 385 -8.84 -18.65 -8.18
N LEU A 386 -8.10 -19.36 -7.32
CA LEU A 386 -7.35 -20.56 -7.71
C LEU A 386 -8.26 -21.67 -8.28
N ASN A 387 -9.49 -21.79 -7.76
CA ASN A 387 -10.47 -22.77 -8.21
C ASN A 387 -11.03 -22.44 -9.61
N GLU A 388 -10.95 -21.17 -10.05
CA GLU A 388 -11.39 -20.70 -11.37
C GLU A 388 -10.35 -20.89 -12.48
N LEU A 389 -9.12 -21.29 -12.15
CA LEU A 389 -8.13 -21.61 -13.17
C LEU A 389 -8.54 -22.87 -13.95
N THR A 390 -8.36 -22.84 -15.28
CA THR A 390 -8.66 -23.98 -16.14
C THR A 390 -7.69 -25.15 -15.89
N SER A 391 -8.03 -26.32 -16.42
CA SER A 391 -7.14 -27.50 -16.36
C SER A 391 -5.81 -27.24 -17.08
N GLU A 392 -5.83 -26.48 -18.17
CA GLU A 392 -4.66 -26.08 -18.95
C GLU A 392 -3.78 -25.10 -18.17
N GLU A 393 -4.39 -24.10 -17.52
CA GLU A 393 -3.68 -23.13 -16.67
C GLU A 393 -3.00 -23.81 -15.47
N LYS A 394 -3.73 -24.70 -14.79
CA LYS A 394 -3.19 -25.52 -13.68
C LYS A 394 -2.04 -26.41 -14.17
N SER A 395 -2.20 -27.06 -15.32
CA SER A 395 -1.16 -27.90 -15.92
C SER A 395 0.07 -27.10 -16.32
N PHE A 396 -0.11 -25.90 -16.90
CA PHE A 396 0.99 -24.99 -17.21
C PHE A 396 1.81 -24.67 -15.96
N CYS A 397 1.15 -24.31 -14.87
CA CYS A 397 1.84 -24.03 -13.62
C CYS A 397 2.62 -25.25 -13.13
N VAL A 398 1.95 -26.41 -13.00
CA VAL A 398 2.57 -27.63 -12.44
C VAL A 398 3.76 -28.08 -13.29
N ASN A 399 3.65 -27.99 -14.62
CA ASN A 399 4.74 -28.33 -15.52
C ASN A 399 5.94 -27.38 -15.38
N ARG A 400 5.70 -26.10 -15.04
CA ARG A 400 6.76 -25.09 -14.90
C ARG A 400 7.41 -25.08 -13.52
N LEU A 401 6.61 -25.11 -12.46
CA LEU A 401 7.04 -24.84 -11.09
C LEU A 401 6.94 -26.06 -10.16
N GLY A 402 6.24 -27.11 -10.60
CA GLY A 402 5.86 -28.23 -9.75
C GLY A 402 4.68 -27.91 -8.82
N SER A 403 3.99 -28.94 -8.35
CA SER A 403 2.73 -28.79 -7.60
C SER A 403 2.86 -27.97 -6.31
N LYS A 404 4.04 -27.97 -5.66
CA LYS A 404 4.27 -27.24 -4.41
C LYS A 404 4.10 -25.73 -4.58
N LEU A 405 4.61 -25.16 -5.68
CA LEU A 405 4.62 -23.72 -5.93
C LEU A 405 3.36 -23.21 -6.66
N CYS A 406 2.51 -24.14 -7.11
CA CYS A 406 1.22 -23.86 -7.72
C CYS A 406 0.06 -23.85 -6.72
N GLY A 407 0.31 -24.25 -5.47
CA GLY A 407 -0.64 -24.12 -4.36
C GLY A 407 -0.64 -22.71 -3.78
N ALA A 408 -1.83 -22.24 -3.39
CA ALA A 408 -2.01 -21.00 -2.64
C ALA A 408 -1.48 -21.11 -1.21
#